data_AF-A0A817YZC9-F1
#
_entry.id   AF-A0A817YZC9-F1
#
_cell.length_a   1.000
_cell.length_b   1.000
_cell.length_c   1.000
_cell.angle_alpha   90.00
_cell.angle_beta   90.00
_cell.angle_gamma   90.00
#
_symmetry.space_group_name_H-M   'P 1'
#
loop_
_entity.id
_entity.type
_entity.pdbx_description
1 polymer ?
#
loop_
_entity_poly.entity_id
_entity_poly.type
_entity_poly.pdbx_seq_one_letter_code
_entity_poly.pdbx_strand_id
1 'polypeptide(L)'
;MSVLDEDELLNFNILHYYHSLEELTDPILLKEVNFEVICADLRSLPQPLYEDYCSKIIDFKLFVEKFTEFVRSWSELSLISCLRKDRTEKERLKIIEDFWNEYRNGMQVQGAEHFQNNPNQSYVILRKL
;
A
#
# COMPACT_ATOMS: atom_id res chain seq x y z
N MET A 1 -4.09 12.81 19.23
CA MET A 1 -3.82 11.60 20.03
C MET A 1 -3.69 10.46 19.02
N SER A 2 -2.60 9.69 19.05
CA SER A 2 -2.46 8.53 18.15
C SER A 2 -3.43 7.43 18.60
N VAL A 3 -4.05 6.72 17.65
CA VAL A 3 -4.92 5.56 17.91
C VAL A 3 -4.10 4.37 18.45
N LEU A 4 -2.82 4.32 18.07
CA LEU A 4 -1.82 3.34 18.53
C LEU A 4 -0.96 3.96 19.64
N ASP A 5 -0.59 3.16 20.65
CA ASP A 5 0.44 3.58 21.61
C ASP A 5 1.86 3.52 21.00
N GLU A 6 2.85 4.02 21.74
CA GLU A 6 4.23 4.17 21.23
C GLU A 6 4.85 2.82 20.83
N ASP A 7 4.66 1.78 21.65
CA ASP A 7 5.16 0.44 21.34
C ASP A 7 4.47 -0.14 20.10
N GLU A 8 3.16 0.04 19.97
CA GLU A 8 2.40 -0.42 18.80
C GLU A 8 2.78 0.32 17.52
N LEU A 9 3.07 1.62 17.62
CA LEU A 9 3.60 2.41 16.51
C LEU A 9 4.98 1.93 16.06
N LEU A 10 5.87 1.64 17.01
CA LEU A 10 7.20 1.11 16.71
C LEU A 10 7.15 -0.29 16.08
N ASN A 11 6.13 -1.07 16.40
CA ASN A 11 5.90 -2.40 15.83
C ASN A 11 5.06 -2.37 14.55
N PHE A 12 4.46 -1.23 14.18
CA PHE A 12 3.65 -1.12 12.97
C PHE A 12 4.55 -1.06 11.75
N ASN A 13 4.59 -2.16 10.98
CA ASN A 13 5.37 -2.25 9.77
C ASN A 13 4.55 -2.90 8.65
N ILE A 14 4.48 -2.22 7.50
CA ILE A 14 3.95 -2.79 6.28
C ILE A 14 5.12 -3.49 5.59
N LEU A 15 5.14 -4.82 5.62
CA LEU A 15 6.19 -5.66 5.02
C LEU A 15 6.12 -5.67 3.48
N HIS A 16 6.21 -4.49 2.88
CA HIS A 16 6.26 -4.28 1.44
C HIS A 16 7.47 -3.41 1.12
N TYR A 17 8.36 -3.93 0.29
CA TYR A 17 9.49 -3.19 -0.25
C TYR A 17 9.31 -3.00 -1.75
N TYR A 18 9.25 -1.73 -2.17
CA TYR A 18 9.17 -1.38 -3.57
C TYR A 18 10.57 -1.35 -4.16
N HIS A 19 10.94 -2.42 -4.89
CA HIS A 19 12.22 -2.48 -5.58
C HIS A 19 12.24 -1.55 -6.79
N SER A 20 13.36 -0.85 -6.95
CA SER A 20 13.72 -0.17 -8.20
C SER A 20 13.96 -1.19 -9.32
N LEU A 21 13.86 -0.75 -10.57
CA LEU A 21 14.22 -1.59 -11.72
C LEU A 21 15.71 -1.96 -11.68
N GLU A 22 16.56 -1.06 -11.19
CA GLU A 22 18.00 -1.29 -11.04
C GLU A 22 18.30 -2.44 -10.07
N GLU A 23 17.67 -2.47 -8.90
CA GLU A 23 17.80 -3.58 -7.94
C GLU A 23 17.33 -4.92 -8.53
N LEU A 24 16.24 -4.91 -9.30
CA LEU A 24 15.68 -6.13 -9.90
C LEU A 24 16.51 -6.67 -11.08
N THR A 25 17.37 -5.84 -11.66
CA THR A 25 18.15 -6.18 -12.87
C THR A 25 19.64 -6.29 -12.61
N ASP A 26 20.06 -6.26 -11.34
CA ASP A 26 21.45 -6.38 -10.96
C ASP A 26 22.05 -7.71 -11.48
N PRO A 27 23.04 -7.64 -12.41
CA PRO A 27 23.62 -8.82 -13.02
C PRO A 27 24.47 -9.66 -12.04
N ILE A 28 24.94 -9.08 -10.93
CA ILE A 28 25.67 -9.82 -9.90
C ILE A 28 24.69 -10.70 -9.14
N LEU A 29 23.63 -10.10 -8.60
CA LEU A 29 22.59 -10.83 -7.85
C LEU A 29 21.94 -11.93 -8.70
N LEU A 30 21.60 -11.63 -9.96
CA LEU A 30 20.95 -12.61 -10.84
C LEU A 30 21.86 -13.78 -11.22
N LYS A 31 23.17 -13.55 -11.39
CA LYS A 31 24.14 -14.64 -11.61
C LYS A 31 24.25 -15.55 -10.41
N GLU A 32 24.20 -15.02 -9.18
CA GLU A 32 24.24 -15.83 -7.95
C GLU A 32 23.06 -16.81 -7.86
N VAL A 33 21.91 -16.45 -8.44
CA VAL A 33 20.72 -17.31 -8.52
C VAL A 33 20.55 -18.03 -9.87
N ASN A 34 21.57 -18.02 -10.73
CA ASN A 34 21.59 -18.70 -12.04
C ASN A 34 20.52 -18.20 -13.03
N PHE A 35 20.34 -16.88 -13.11
CA PHE A 35 19.49 -16.21 -14.08
C PHE A 35 20.22 -15.06 -14.78
N GLU A 36 19.68 -14.65 -15.92
CA GLU A 36 20.01 -13.41 -16.61
C GLU A 36 18.73 -12.67 -17.05
N VAL A 37 18.83 -11.35 -17.20
CA VAL A 37 17.74 -10.52 -17.72
C VAL A 37 17.69 -10.62 -19.24
N ILE A 38 16.51 -10.98 -19.77
CA ILE A 38 16.20 -10.91 -21.20
C ILE A 38 15.59 -9.56 -21.55
N CYS A 39 14.67 -9.09 -20.71
CA CYS A 39 13.95 -7.85 -20.89
C CYS A 39 13.54 -7.31 -19.52
N ALA A 40 13.57 -5.98 -19.37
CA ALA A 40 13.07 -5.31 -18.20
C ALA A 40 12.39 -4.01 -18.62
N ASP A 41 11.24 -3.71 -18.02
CA ASP A 41 10.46 -2.51 -18.32
C ASP A 41 9.83 -1.96 -17.03
N LEU A 42 9.77 -0.64 -16.89
CA LEU A 42 9.12 0.04 -15.79
C LEU A 42 7.94 0.82 -16.34
N ARG A 43 6.73 0.51 -15.86
CA ARG A 43 5.51 1.16 -16.31
C ARG A 43 4.78 1.81 -15.16
N SER A 44 4.39 3.06 -15.37
CA SER A 44 3.40 3.72 -14.56
C SER A 44 2.02 3.19 -14.96
N LEU A 45 1.30 2.57 -14.03
CA LEU A 45 -0.04 2.07 -14.31
C LEU A 45 -1.10 3.14 -13.99
N PRO A 46 -2.15 3.26 -14.81
CA PRO A 46 -3.28 4.09 -14.47
C PRO A 46 -3.91 3.60 -13.16
N GLN A 47 -4.41 4.53 -12.36
CA GLN A 47 -5.15 4.24 -11.14
C GLN A 47 -6.66 4.38 -11.43
N PRO A 48 -7.38 3.29 -11.73
CA PRO A 48 -8.72 3.38 -12.30
C PRO A 48 -9.72 4.14 -11.41
N LEU A 49 -9.62 3.99 -10.09
CA LEU A 49 -10.49 4.69 -9.14
C LEU A 49 -10.35 6.22 -9.21
N TYR A 50 -9.13 6.73 -9.40
CA TYR A 50 -8.90 8.17 -9.54
C TYR A 50 -9.35 8.67 -10.90
N GLU A 51 -9.14 7.89 -11.96
CA GLU A 51 -9.65 8.21 -13.31
C GLU A 51 -11.18 8.26 -13.34
N ASP A 52 -11.86 7.33 -12.68
CA ASP A 52 -13.31 7.33 -12.51
C ASP A 52 -13.78 8.59 -11.77
N TYR A 53 -13.07 9.00 -10.72
CA TYR A 53 -13.36 10.22 -9.99
C TYR A 53 -13.17 11.48 -10.85
N CYS A 54 -12.03 11.61 -11.54
CA CYS A 54 -11.76 12.73 -12.45
C CYS A 54 -12.77 12.79 -13.61
N SER A 55 -13.21 11.64 -14.11
CA SER A 55 -14.23 11.52 -15.15
C SER A 55 -15.66 11.69 -14.64
N LYS A 56 -15.84 11.93 -13.34
CA LYS A 56 -17.14 12.10 -12.65
C LYS A 56 -18.05 10.87 -12.76
N ILE A 57 -17.48 9.69 -12.96
CA ILE A 57 -18.18 8.41 -12.91
C ILE A 57 -18.55 8.09 -11.45
N ILE A 58 -17.66 8.43 -10.52
CA ILE A 58 -17.89 8.34 -9.07
C ILE A 58 -17.72 9.72 -8.43
N ASP A 59 -18.45 9.96 -7.33
CA ASP A 59 -18.25 11.15 -6.52
C ASP A 59 -17.07 10.98 -5.55
N PHE A 60 -16.69 12.08 -4.88
CA PHE A 60 -15.57 12.07 -3.94
C PHE A 60 -15.81 11.14 -2.74
N LYS A 61 -17.06 11.03 -2.29
CA LYS A 61 -17.41 10.18 -1.15
C LYS A 61 -17.15 8.70 -1.49
N LEU A 62 -17.62 8.26 -2.66
CA LEU A 62 -17.43 6.90 -3.14
C LEU A 62 -15.96 6.63 -3.50
N PHE A 63 -15.22 7.63 -3.99
CA PHE A 63 -13.77 7.53 -4.17
C PHE A 63 -13.06 7.24 -2.83
N VAL A 64 -13.30 8.04 -1.79
CA VAL A 64 -12.69 7.86 -0.46
C VAL A 64 -13.04 6.50 0.12
N GLU A 65 -14.29 6.06 0.00
CA GLU A 65 -14.75 4.74 0.46
C GLU A 65 -13.98 3.61 -0.24
N LYS A 66 -14.03 3.54 -1.57
CA LYS A 66 -13.37 2.49 -2.34
C LYS A 66 -11.85 2.49 -2.21
N PHE A 67 -11.25 3.68 -2.16
CA PHE A 67 -9.80 3.80 -2.00
C PHE A 67 -9.35 3.34 -0.61
N THR A 68 -10.10 3.68 0.43
CA THR A 68 -9.84 3.18 1.79
C THR A 68 -9.95 1.67 1.84
N GLU A 69 -10.99 1.09 1.23
CA GLU A 69 -11.14 -0.37 1.15
C GLU A 69 -9.99 -1.04 0.41
N PHE A 70 -9.54 -0.44 -0.70
CA PHE A 70 -8.38 -0.93 -1.45
C PHE A 70 -7.13 -0.96 -0.57
N VAL A 71 -6.79 0.14 0.12
CA VAL A 71 -5.62 0.19 1.02
C VAL A 71 -5.78 -0.79 2.18
N ARG A 72 -6.96 -0.85 2.78
CA ARG A 72 -7.30 -1.75 3.88
C ARG A 72 -7.09 -3.22 3.53
N SER A 73 -7.42 -3.62 2.30
CA SER A 73 -7.36 -5.02 1.85
C SER A 73 -5.98 -5.68 1.97
N TRP A 74 -4.89 -4.91 1.91
CA TRP A 74 -3.52 -5.44 1.98
C TRP A 74 -2.72 -4.96 3.19
N SER A 75 -3.23 -4.00 3.97
CA SER A 75 -2.50 -3.42 5.12
C SER A 75 -3.14 -3.66 6.49
N GLU A 76 -4.43 -4.01 6.56
CA GLU A 76 -5.12 -4.18 7.84
C GLU A 76 -4.52 -5.31 8.69
N LEU A 77 -4.07 -6.40 8.07
CA LEU A 77 -3.43 -7.50 8.80
C LEU A 77 -2.14 -7.06 9.51
N SER A 78 -1.38 -6.14 8.90
CA SER A 78 -0.19 -5.55 9.51
C SER A 78 -0.54 -4.63 10.70
N LEU A 79 -1.67 -3.92 10.61
CA LEU A 79 -2.20 -3.14 11.74
C LEU A 79 -2.63 -4.07 12.88
N ILE A 80 -3.36 -5.15 12.57
CA ILE A 80 -3.81 -6.13 13.56
C ILE A 80 -2.62 -6.79 14.28
N SER A 81 -1.56 -7.10 13.53
CA SER A 81 -0.41 -7.83 14.06
C SER A 81 0.47 -6.98 14.98
N CYS A 82 0.47 -5.64 14.85
CA CYS A 82 1.25 -4.76 15.73
C CYS A 82 0.56 -4.50 17.09
N LEU A 83 -0.75 -4.71 17.18
CA LEU A 83 -1.51 -4.47 18.42
C LEU A 83 -1.08 -5.42 19.54
N ARG A 84 -0.91 -4.89 20.75
CA ARG A 84 -0.50 -5.67 21.92
C ARG A 84 -1.46 -6.83 22.21
N LYS A 85 -0.90 -7.92 22.73
CA LYS A 85 -1.61 -9.19 22.99
C LYS A 85 -2.54 -9.13 24.20
N ASP A 86 -2.30 -8.20 25.11
CA ASP A 86 -3.08 -7.99 26.34
C ASP A 86 -4.36 -7.16 26.10
N ARG A 87 -4.54 -6.58 24.90
CA ARG A 87 -5.79 -5.91 24.52
C ARG A 87 -6.93 -6.90 24.36
N THR A 88 -8.11 -6.48 24.81
CA THR A 88 -9.35 -7.21 24.55
C THR A 88 -9.71 -7.16 23.07
N GLU A 89 -10.48 -8.14 22.59
CA GLU A 89 -11.00 -8.16 21.22
C GLU A 89 -11.77 -6.87 20.89
N LYS A 90 -12.59 -6.38 21.83
CA LYS A 90 -13.36 -5.16 21.68
C LYS A 90 -12.48 -3.93 21.47
N GLU A 91 -11.39 -3.79 22.23
CA GLU A 91 -10.45 -2.68 22.08
C GLU A 91 -9.73 -2.74 20.74
N ARG A 92 -9.32 -3.95 20.32
CA ARG A 92 -8.65 -4.16 19.02
C ARG A 92 -9.55 -3.76 17.86
N LEU A 93 -10.81 -4.22 17.86
CA LEU A 93 -11.80 -3.83 16.84
C LEU A 93 -12.03 -2.32 16.82
N LYS A 94 -12.12 -1.68 17.99
CA LYS A 94 -12.28 -0.23 18.08
C LYS A 94 -11.08 0.51 17.49
N ILE A 95 -9.86 0.10 17.80
CA ILE A 95 -8.63 0.70 17.28
C ILE A 95 -8.56 0.59 15.76
N ILE A 96 -8.88 -0.57 15.20
CA ILE A 96 -8.90 -0.78 13.74
C ILE A 96 -9.91 0.16 13.08
N GLU A 97 -11.12 0.25 13.63
CA GLU A 97 -12.16 1.12 13.09
C GLU A 97 -11.78 2.61 13.23
N ASP A 98 -11.26 3.03 14.38
CA ASP A 98 -10.78 4.39 14.59
C ASP A 98 -9.65 4.76 13.61
N PHE A 99 -8.70 3.86 13.37
CA PHE A 99 -7.60 4.06 12.42
C PHE A 99 -8.12 4.33 11.01
N TRP A 100 -9.05 3.51 10.51
CA TRP A 100 -9.62 3.69 9.17
C TRP A 100 -10.54 4.91 9.08
N ASN A 101 -11.20 5.29 10.17
CA ASN A 101 -11.94 6.55 10.24
C ASN A 101 -11.00 7.75 10.12
N GLU A 102 -9.90 7.76 10.86
CA GLU A 102 -8.88 8.81 10.75
C GLU A 102 -8.26 8.87 9.35
N TYR A 103 -8.00 7.71 8.72
CA TYR A 103 -7.53 7.65 7.35
C TYR A 103 -8.52 8.31 6.37
N ARG A 104 -9.81 7.95 6.44
CA ARG A 104 -10.87 8.56 5.62
C ARG A 104 -10.98 10.07 5.84
N ASN A 105 -10.94 10.51 7.11
CA ASN A 105 -10.99 11.93 7.45
C ASN A 105 -9.77 12.67 6.88
N GLY A 106 -8.59 12.07 6.94
CA GLY A 106 -7.38 12.59 6.32
C GLY A 106 -7.53 12.78 4.81
N MET A 107 -8.10 11.79 4.11
CA MET A 107 -8.40 11.91 2.68
C MET A 107 -9.35 13.07 2.39
N GLN A 108 -10.40 13.23 3.20
CA GLN A 108 -11.37 14.33 3.04
C GLN A 108 -10.74 15.71 3.21
N VAL A 109 -9.76 15.84 4.10
CA VAL A 109 -9.04 17.10 4.33
C VAL A 109 -8.02 17.39 3.22
N GLN A 110 -7.31 16.36 2.74
CA GLN A 110 -6.24 16.52 1.76
C GLN A 110 -6.73 16.63 0.31
N GLY A 111 -7.92 16.15 -0.01
CA GLY A 111 -8.43 16.10 -1.38
C GLY A 111 -7.93 14.88 -2.15
N ALA A 112 -8.58 14.57 -3.28
CA ALA A 112 -8.29 13.38 -4.07
C ALA A 112 -6.93 13.45 -4.77
N GLU A 113 -6.46 14.65 -5.10
CA GLU A 113 -5.21 14.92 -5.81
C GLU A 113 -3.97 14.41 -5.07
N HIS A 114 -4.03 14.35 -3.73
CA HIS A 114 -2.95 13.79 -2.92
C HIS A 114 -2.77 12.28 -3.15
N PHE A 115 -3.78 11.62 -3.70
CA PHE A 115 -3.83 10.18 -3.91
C PHE A 115 -3.65 9.78 -5.38
N GLN A 116 -3.33 10.74 -6.26
CA GLN A 116 -3.09 10.57 -7.71
C GLN A 116 -1.86 9.69 -8.06
N ASN A 117 -1.26 8.99 -7.09
CA ASN A 117 -0.01 8.28 -7.34
C ASN A 117 -0.25 7.06 -8.23
N ASN A 118 0.12 7.16 -9.51
CA ASN A 118 0.13 6.04 -10.44
C ASN A 118 1.23 5.07 -10.00
N PRO A 119 0.88 3.86 -9.54
CA PRO A 119 1.88 2.91 -9.07
C PRO A 119 2.79 2.52 -10.24
N ASN A 120 4.10 2.59 -10.01
CA ASN A 120 5.07 2.04 -10.95
C ASN A 120 5.19 0.53 -10.72
N GLN A 121 5.11 -0.25 -11.79
CA GLN A 121 5.35 -1.69 -11.78
C GLN A 121 6.52 -2.04 -12.70
N SER A 122 7.43 -2.85 -12.15
CA SER A 122 8.56 -3.40 -12.89
C SER A 122 8.17 -4.77 -13.47
N TYR A 123 8.40 -4.96 -14.76
CA TYR A 123 8.27 -6.25 -15.45
C TYR A 123 9.65 -6.73 -15.83
N VAL A 124 10.04 -7.92 -15.36
CA VAL A 124 11.36 -8.50 -15.66
C VAL A 124 11.16 -9.90 -16.22
N ILE A 125 11.72 -10.13 -17.41
CA ILE A 125 11.77 -11.45 -18.06
C ILE A 125 13.16 -12.01 -17.82
N LEU A 126 13.22 -13.15 -17.13
CA LEU A 126 14.46 -13.84 -16.79
C LEU A 126 14.62 -15.11 -17.63
N ARG A 127 15.87 -15.42 -17.99
CA ARG A 127 16.26 -16.72 -18.55
C ARG A 127 17.17 -17.42 -17.57
N LYS A 128 16.94 -18.71 -17.35
CA LYS A 128 17.84 -19.55 -16.54
C LYS A 128 19.10 -19.84 -17.35
N LEU A 129 20.26 -19.66 -16.72
CA LEU A 129 21.58 -19.97 -17.28
C LEU A 129 21.86 -21.49 -17.31
#